data_AF-A0A9D6X9Q0-F1
#
_entry.id   AF-A0A9D6X9Q0-F1
#
_cell.length_a   1.000
_cell.length_b   1.000
_cell.length_c   1.000
_cell.angle_alpha   90.00
_cell.angle_beta   90.00
_cell.angle_gamma   90.00
#
_symmetry.space_group_name_H-M   'P 1'
#
loop_
_entity.id
_entity.type
_entity.pdbx_description
1 polymer ?
#
loop_
_entity_poly.entity_id
_entity_poly.type
_entity_poly.pdbx_seq_one_letter_code
_entity_poly.pdbx_strand_id
1 'polypeptide(L)' 'MCGIAGILGHDGGDFSPIAARMAEAIRYRGPDDSGVWSDPKAGIALGHARLSILDLSSNGHQPMVSADGRYVVS' A
#
# COMPACT_ATOMS: atom_id res chain seq x y z
N MET A 1 -7.07 -13.71 -2.01
CA MET A 1 -7.77 -12.41 -1.91
C MET A 1 -6.78 -11.44 -1.31
N CYS A 2 -6.45 -10.32 -1.97
CA CYS A 2 -5.44 -9.36 -1.52
C CYS A 2 -5.62 -8.88 -0.07
N GLY A 3 -4.55 -8.35 0.53
CA GLY A 3 -4.52 -7.70 1.84
C GLY A 3 -4.23 -6.21 1.71
N ILE A 4 -4.90 -5.39 2.53
CA ILE A 4 -4.72 -3.94 2.58
C ILE A 4 -4.45 -3.55 4.04
N ALA A 5 -3.52 -2.63 4.25
CA ALA A 5 -3.19 -2.07 5.53
C ALA A 5 -2.95 -0.56 5.41
N GLY A 6 -3.20 0.20 6.48
CA GLY A 6 -2.91 1.63 6.50
C GLY A 6 -2.83 2.19 7.91
N ILE A 7 -2.18 3.35 8.02
CA ILE A 7 -2.01 4.10 9.26
C ILE A 7 -2.18 5.59 8.97
N LEU A 8 -2.88 6.28 9.88
CA LEU A 8 -3.04 7.73 9.90
C LEU A 8 -2.61 8.23 11.29
N GLY A 9 -1.49 8.94 11.35
CA GLY A 9 -0.96 9.57 12.56
C GLY A 9 -1.49 10.99 12.76
N HIS A 10 -1.24 11.55 13.94
CA HIS A 10 -1.71 12.89 14.31
C HIS A 10 -0.73 14.02 13.91
N ASP A 11 0.58 13.81 14.06
CA ASP A 11 1.59 14.88 13.98
C ASP A 11 2.56 14.74 12.79
N GLY A 12 2.09 14.19 11.67
CA GLY A 12 2.96 13.79 10.57
C GLY A 12 3.90 12.65 10.99
N GLY A 13 4.83 12.31 10.09
CA GLY A 13 5.83 11.26 10.31
C GLY A 13 5.88 10.24 9.20
N ASP A 14 7.07 9.69 8.96
CA ASP A 14 7.23 8.62 7.98
C ASP A 14 6.82 7.28 8.59
N PHE A 15 5.62 6.84 8.22
CA PHE A 15 5.08 5.53 8.61
C PHE A 15 5.30 4.44 7.55
N SER A 16 6.07 4.71 6.48
CA SER A 16 6.35 3.71 5.44
C SER A 16 6.95 2.40 6.01
N PRO A 17 7.84 2.40 7.03
CA PRO A 17 8.35 1.15 7.58
C PRO A 17 7.28 0.35 8.34
N ILE A 18 6.33 1.05 8.96
CA ILE A 18 5.21 0.42 9.67
C ILE A 18 4.24 -0.18 8.66
N ALA A 19 3.86 0.57 7.63
CA ALA A 19 2.99 0.09 6.56
C ALA A 19 3.58 -1.14 5.84
N ALA A 20 4.90 -1.14 5.58
CA ALA A 20 5.62 -2.31 5.04
C ALA A 20 5.48 -3.55 5.94
N ARG A 21 5.69 -3.38 7.25
CA ARG A 21 5.52 -4.48 8.23
C ARG A 21 4.08 -4.97 8.33
N MET A 22 3.10 -4.07 8.23
CA MET A 22 1.68 -4.44 8.23
C MET A 22 1.32 -5.24 6.97
N ALA A 23 1.81 -4.85 5.80
CA ALA A 23 1.62 -5.58 4.55
C ALA A 23 2.27 -6.97 4.60
N GLU A 24 3.49 -7.08 5.13
CA GLU A 24 4.19 -8.36 5.30
C GLU A 24 3.45 -9.30 6.27
N ALA A 25 2.91 -8.77 7.38
CA ALA A 25 2.14 -9.57 8.34
C ALA A 25 0.87 -10.20 7.73
N ILE A 26 0.35 -9.63 6.63
CA ILE A 26 -0.80 -10.16 5.88
C ILE A 26 -0.43 -10.73 4.52
N ARG A 27 0.86 -10.98 4.26
CA ARG A 27 1.38 -11.47 2.96
C ARG A 27 0.67 -12.73 2.45
N TYR A 28 0.22 -13.62 3.34
CA TYR A 28 -0.51 -14.84 2.98
C TYR A 28 -1.79 -14.58 2.15
N ARG A 29 -2.32 -13.35 2.19
CA ARG A 29 -3.48 -12.93 1.39
C ARG A 29 -3.13 -12.65 -0.07
N GLY A 30 -1.90 -12.19 -0.33
CA GLY A 30 -1.40 -11.77 -1.63
C GLY A 30 0.11 -11.96 -1.72
N PRO A 31 0.58 -13.16 -2.07
CA PRO A 31 2.00 -13.51 -2.07
C PRO A 31 2.77 -13.04 -3.31
N ASP A 32 2.07 -12.57 -4.36
CA ASP A 32 2.66 -12.33 -5.68
C ASP A 32 3.39 -11.00 -5.76
N ASP A 33 2.91 -9.97 -5.05
CA ASP A 33 3.49 -8.64 -5.05
C ASP A 33 3.13 -7.87 -3.75
N SER A 34 3.90 -6.85 -3.41
CA SER A 34 3.67 -5.99 -2.25
C SER A 34 4.08 -4.57 -2.56
N GLY A 35 3.31 -3.58 -2.08
CA GLY A 35 3.65 -2.17 -2.27
C GLY A 35 3.32 -1.32 -1.05
N VAL A 36 3.97 -0.16 -0.99
CA VAL A 36 3.80 0.84 0.07
C VAL A 36 3.77 2.22 -0.55
N TRP A 37 2.87 3.06 -0.05
CA TRP A 37 2.83 4.48 -0.34
C TRP A 37 2.76 5.26 0.98
N SER A 38 3.40 6.42 1.07
CA SER A 38 3.30 7.29 2.23
C SER A 38 3.32 8.78 1.87
N ASP A 39 2.64 9.57 2.69
CA ASP A 39 2.80 11.03 2.77
C ASP A 39 3.18 11.38 4.22
N PRO A 40 4.49 11.63 4.48
CA PRO A 40 4.97 11.98 5.81
C PRO A 40 4.45 13.31 6.34
N LYS A 41 4.09 14.27 5.47
CA LYS A 41 3.55 15.56 5.90
C LYS A 41 2.13 15.41 6.41
N ALA A 42 1.34 14.59 5.73
CA ALA A 42 -0.01 14.25 6.16
C ALA A 42 -0.04 13.15 7.24
N GLY A 43 1.08 12.47 7.50
CA GLY A 43 1.17 11.40 8.49
C GLY A 43 0.38 10.15 8.09
N ILE A 44 0.29 9.86 6.79
CA ILE A 44 -0.45 8.70 6.26
C ILE A 44 0.49 7.74 5.54
N ALA A 45 0.26 6.44 5.70
CA ALA A 45 0.88 5.42 4.88
C ALA A 45 -0.10 4.26 4.59
N LEU A 46 0.01 3.69 3.39
CA LEU A 46 -0.76 2.55 2.91
C LEU A 46 0.20 1.42 2.53
N GLY A 47 -0.21 0.19 2.80
CA GLY A 47 0.48 -1.04 2.37
C GLY A 47 -0.50 -1.99 1.70
N HIS A 48 -0.03 -2.74 0.72
CA HIS A 48 -0.83 -3.71 -0.04
C HIS A 48 -0.05 -5.03 -0.19
N ALA A 49 -0.74 -6.16 -0.03
CA ALA A 49 -0.26 -7.50 -0.36
C ALA A 49 -1.16 -8.07 -1.47
N ARG A 50 -0.61 -8.27 -2.67
CA ARG A 50 -1.38 -8.51 -3.90
C ARG A 50 -1.42 -9.99 -4.26
N LEU A 51 -2.61 -10.48 -4.54
CA LEU A 51 -2.82 -11.71 -5.31
C LEU A 51 -3.19 -11.30 -6.74
N SER A 52 -2.33 -11.66 -7.69
CA SER A 52 -2.43 -11.27 -9.09
C SER A 52 -3.43 -12.18 -9.82
N ILE A 53 -4.65 -11.69 -10.05
CA ILE A 53 -5.72 -12.44 -10.75
C ILE A 53 -6.08 -11.77 -12.08
N LEU A 54 -6.29 -10.46 -12.06
CA LEU A 54 -6.55 -9.63 -13.23
C LEU A 54 -5.40 -8.63 -13.39
N ASP A 55 -4.92 -8.49 -14.62
CA ASP A 55 -3.68 -7.80 -14.95
C ASP A 55 -2.47 -8.32 -14.15
N LEU A 56 -1.77 -9.30 -14.72
CA LEU A 56 -0.59 -9.91 -14.11
C LEU A 56 0.68 -9.08 -14.34
N SER A 57 0.59 -7.97 -15.06
CA SER A 57 1.73 -7.09 -15.29
C SER A 57 2.01 -6.20 -14.09
N SER A 58 3.13 -5.47 -14.14
CA SER A 58 3.48 -4.44 -13.16
C SER A 58 2.47 -3.30 -13.09
N ASN A 59 1.62 -3.12 -14.09
CA ASN A 59 0.60 -2.07 -14.09
C ASN A 59 -0.49 -2.31 -13.03
N GLY A 60 -0.66 -3.56 -12.59
CA GLY A 60 -1.57 -3.91 -11.51
C GLY A 60 -1.02 -3.68 -10.10
N HIS A 61 0.20 -3.15 -9.96
CA HIS A 61 0.86 -2.88 -8.67
C HIS A 61 0.03 -1.90 -7.82
N GLN A 62 -0.02 -2.13 -6.51
CA GLN A 62 -0.76 -1.31 -5.56
C GLN A 62 0.11 -1.00 -4.33
N PRO A 63 -0.02 0.18 -3.70
CA PRO A 63 -1.05 1.22 -3.92
C PRO A 63 -0.91 1.97 -5.26
N MET A 64 -2.03 2.25 -5.93
CA MET A 64 -2.10 3.00 -7.18
C MET A 64 -2.33 4.49 -6.92
N VAL A 65 -1.59 5.34 -7.64
CA VAL A 65 -1.74 6.80 -7.61
C VAL A 65 -2.51 7.26 -8.85
N SER A 66 -3.51 8.13 -8.68
CA SER A 66 -4.25 8.72 -9.81
C SER A 66 -3.34 9.57 -10.69
N ALA A 67 -3.73 9.76 -11.96
CA ALA A 67 -2.93 10.51 -12.93
C ALA A 67 -2.64 11.98 -12.51
N ASP A 68 -3.51 12.57 -11.69
CA ASP A 68 -3.36 13.92 -11.13
C ASP A 68 -2.69 13.93 -9.74
N GLY A 69 -2.32 12.77 -9.20
CA GLY A 69 -1.69 12.62 -7.88
C GLY A 69 -2.63 12.86 -6.69
N ARG A 70 -3.93 13.11 -6.93
CA ARG A 70 -4.89 13.48 -5.87
C ARG A 70 -5.35 12.29 -5.04
N TYR A 71 -5.45 11.12 -5.64
CA TYR A 71 -5.98 9.92 -5.02
C TYR A 71 -4.96 8.81 -5.00
N VAL A 72 -4.96 8.05 -3.91
CA VAL A 72 -4.20 6.81 -3.77
C VAL A 72 -5.14 5.71 -3.31
N VAL A 73 -5.12 4.56 -3.99
CA VAL A 73 -6.04 3.44 -3.74
C VAL A 73 -5.23 2.14 -3.59
N SER A 74 -5.65 1.33 -2.63
CA SER A 74 -5.14 -0.03 -2.37
C SER A 74 -6.27 -1.04 -2.40
#